data_AF-A0A3D2V5I1-F1
#
_entry.id   AF-A0A3D2V5I1-F1
#
_cell.length_a   1.000
_cell.length_b   1.000
_cell.length_c   1.000
_cell.angle_alpha   90.00
_cell.angle_beta   90.00
_cell.angle_gamma   90.00
#
_symmetry.space_group_name_H-M   'P 1'
#
loop_
_entity.id
_entity.type
_entity.pdbx_description
1 polymer ?
#
loop_
_entity_poly.entity_id
_entity_poly.type
_entity_poly.pdbx_seq_one_letter_code
_entity_poly.pdbx_strand_id
1 'polypeptide(L)'
;RLTDAFCGFKAYRVSALNKLDLAENGYAMPLELWAQAAANKLDIIELPVPLIYLDESRSFGGVLDDAHTRLEYYHLVLDRSISAALHGDEILEFPSV
;
A
#
# COMPACT_ATOMS: atom_id res chain seq x y z
N ARG A 1 11.15 -6.53 4.86
CA ARG A 1 11.37 -6.23 3.41
C ARG A 1 10.24 -6.91 2.66
N LEU A 2 9.47 -6.18 1.84
CA LEU A 2 8.46 -6.74 0.94
C LEU A 2 9.11 -7.11 -0.41
N THR A 3 8.65 -8.20 -1.02
CA THR A 3 9.12 -8.66 -2.35
C THR A 3 8.28 -8.11 -3.50
N ASP A 4 6.98 -7.92 -3.28
CA ASP A 4 6.08 -7.25 -4.23
C ASP A 4 4.99 -6.45 -3.49
N ALA A 5 5.19 -5.13 -3.38
CA ALA A 5 4.27 -4.25 -2.69
C ALA A 5 2.94 -4.05 -3.44
N PHE A 6 2.92 -4.20 -4.77
CA PHE A 6 1.75 -3.93 -5.62
C PHE A 6 1.03 -5.20 -6.10
N CYS A 7 1.45 -6.38 -5.61
CA CYS A 7 0.78 -7.64 -5.91
C CYS A 7 -0.72 -7.56 -5.60
N GLY A 8 -1.55 -7.87 -6.61
CA GLY A 8 -3.01 -7.91 -6.49
C GLY A 8 -3.55 -9.13 -5.76
N PHE A 9 -2.75 -10.20 -5.61
CA PHE A 9 -3.12 -11.35 -4.79
C PHE A 9 -2.87 -11.02 -3.32
N LYS A 10 -3.96 -10.80 -2.57
CA LYS A 10 -3.93 -10.59 -1.13
C LYS A 10 -5.04 -11.39 -0.47
N ALA A 11 -4.69 -12.10 0.61
CA ALA A 11 -5.63 -12.87 1.41
C ALA A 11 -5.62 -12.33 2.84
N TYR A 12 -6.80 -12.11 3.40
CA TYR A 12 -6.96 -11.48 4.72
C TYR A 12 -7.72 -12.38 5.67
N ARG A 13 -7.34 -12.34 6.95
CA ARG A 13 -8.25 -12.74 8.01
C ARG A 13 -9.30 -11.64 8.17
N VAL A 14 -10.57 -12.01 8.34
CA VAL A 14 -11.66 -11.05 8.57
C VAL A 14 -11.36 -10.13 9.77
N SER A 15 -10.77 -10.67 10.83
CA SER A 15 -10.36 -9.88 12.01
C SER A 15 -9.29 -8.83 11.71
N ALA A 16 -8.46 -9.02 10.69
CA ALA A 16 -7.47 -8.04 10.27
C ALA A 16 -8.14 -6.91 9.46
N LEU A 17 -9.13 -7.22 8.63
CA LEU A 17 -9.88 -6.23 7.86
C LEU A 17 -10.59 -5.21 8.76
N ASN A 18 -11.09 -5.63 9.93
CA ASN A 18 -11.71 -4.72 10.90
C ASN A 18 -10.76 -3.65 11.47
N LYS A 19 -9.45 -3.76 11.26
CA LYS A 19 -8.43 -2.79 11.68
C LYS A 19 -7.99 -1.87 10.54
N LEU A 20 -8.52 -2.07 9.35
CA LEU A 20 -8.19 -1.30 8.16
C LEU A 20 -9.37 -0.41 7.78
N ASP A 21 -9.10 0.84 7.47
CA ASP A 21 -10.06 1.82 6.97
C ASP A 21 -9.52 2.38 5.64
N LEU A 22 -9.66 1.58 4.58
CA LEU A 22 -9.10 1.91 3.27
C LEU A 22 -10.07 2.78 2.48
N ALA A 23 -9.57 3.91 1.98
CA ALA A 23 -10.33 4.87 1.19
C ALA A 23 -9.75 5.06 -0.23
N GLU A 24 -8.51 4.64 -0.47
CA GLU A 24 -7.91 4.70 -1.80
C GLU A 24 -8.52 3.61 -2.72
N ASN A 25 -9.12 4.04 -3.82
CA ASN A 25 -9.83 3.16 -4.77
C ASN A 25 -9.01 2.87 -6.04
N GLY A 26 -7.89 3.57 -6.23
CA GLY A 26 -7.03 3.46 -7.40
C GLY A 26 -5.83 2.53 -7.23
N TYR A 27 -4.92 2.59 -8.20
CA TYR A 27 -3.69 1.78 -8.23
C TYR A 27 -2.75 2.00 -7.04
N ALA A 28 -2.93 3.08 -6.29
CA ALA A 28 -2.15 3.40 -5.10
C ALA A 28 -2.69 2.74 -3.82
N MET A 29 -3.84 2.05 -3.85
CA MET A 29 -4.45 1.41 -2.67
C MET A 29 -3.48 0.52 -1.87
N PRO A 30 -2.58 -0.27 -2.49
CA PRO A 30 -1.61 -1.04 -1.73
C PRO A 30 -0.73 -0.21 -0.79
N LEU A 31 -0.42 1.05 -1.14
CA LEU A 31 0.40 1.93 -0.31
C LEU A 31 -0.30 2.32 0.99
N GLU A 32 -1.60 2.66 0.90
CA GLU A 32 -2.43 2.93 2.08
C GLU A 32 -2.55 1.69 2.96
N LEU A 33 -2.78 0.53 2.34
CA LEU A 33 -2.84 -0.74 3.03
C LEU A 33 -1.57 -1.03 3.82
N TRP A 34 -0.38 -0.83 3.22
CA TRP A 34 0.88 -1.09 3.92
C TRP A 34 1.11 -0.12 5.07
N ALA A 35 0.78 1.16 4.91
CA ALA A 35 0.89 2.15 5.98
C ALA A 35 0.01 1.75 7.18
N GLN A 36 -1.26 1.43 6.94
CA GLN A 36 -2.18 1.03 8.01
C GLN A 36 -1.84 -0.33 8.61
N ALA A 37 -1.39 -1.30 7.81
CA ALA A 37 -1.00 -2.62 8.30
C ALA A 37 0.22 -2.52 9.24
N ALA A 38 1.18 -1.65 8.91
CA ALA A 38 2.33 -1.37 9.76
C ALA A 38 1.91 -0.71 11.08
N ALA A 39 1.07 0.34 11.03
CA ALA A 39 0.56 1.02 12.23
C ALA A 39 -0.23 0.07 13.14
N ASN A 40 -1.09 -0.77 12.56
CA ASN A 40 -1.88 -1.76 13.30
C ASN A 40 -1.10 -3.03 13.69
N LYS A 41 0.21 -3.09 13.40
CA LYS A 41 1.11 -4.21 13.71
C LYS A 41 0.55 -5.55 13.24
N LEU A 42 0.05 -5.60 12.00
CA LEU A 42 -0.48 -6.83 11.42
C LEU A 42 0.65 -7.80 11.07
N ASP A 43 0.44 -9.08 11.36
CA ASP A 43 1.33 -10.15 10.91
C ASP A 43 1.14 -10.42 9.41
N ILE A 44 2.20 -10.23 8.63
CA ILE A 44 2.19 -10.39 7.17
C ILE A 44 3.18 -11.49 6.77
N ILE A 45 2.75 -12.38 5.88
CA ILE A 45 3.59 -13.36 5.21
C ILE A 45 3.46 -13.22 3.70
N GLU A 46 4.55 -13.41 2.97
CA GLU A 46 4.56 -13.44 1.51
C GLU A 46 4.65 -14.90 1.03
N LEU A 47 3.68 -15.32 0.20
CA LEU A 47 3.70 -16.61 -0.47
C LEU A 47 3.94 -16.36 -1.97
N PRO A 48 4.95 -16.98 -2.59
CA PRO A 48 5.23 -16.77 -4.00
C PRO A 48 4.07 -17.27 -4.87
N VAL A 49 3.70 -16.47 -5.86
CA VAL A 49 2.68 -16.79 -6.87
C VAL A 49 3.25 -16.60 -8.27
N PRO A 50 2.73 -17.29 -9.30
CA PRO A 50 3.16 -17.07 -10.69
C PRO A 50 2.92 -15.61 -11.12
N LEU A 51 3.86 -15.07 -11.89
CA LEU A 51 3.70 -13.76 -12.53
C LEU A 51 2.62 -13.84 -13.62
N ILE A 52 1.55 -13.07 -13.45
CA ILE A 52 0.41 -13.04 -14.39
C ILE A 52 0.46 -11.85 -15.37
N TYR A 53 1.26 -10.82 -15.06
CA TYR A 53 1.48 -9.67 -15.93
C TYR A 53 2.82 -9.85 -16.64
N LEU A 54 2.78 -10.41 -17.84
CA LEU A 54 3.97 -10.68 -18.66
C LEU A 54 4.28 -9.52 -19.62
N ASP A 55 3.30 -8.66 -19.88
CA ASP A 55 3.44 -7.51 -20.77
C ASP A 55 3.71 -6.23 -19.95
N GLU A 56 4.89 -5.66 -20.16
CA GLU A 56 5.34 -4.42 -19.53
C GLU A 56 4.65 -3.18 -20.14
N SER A 57 4.08 -3.28 -21.35
CA SER A 57 3.40 -2.19 -22.07
C SER A 57 1.94 -1.98 -21.65
N ARG A 58 1.52 -2.61 -20.56
CA ARG A 58 0.16 -2.47 -20.03
C ARG A 58 -0.18 -1.02 -19.69
N SER A 59 -1.40 -0.63 -20.05
CA SER A 59 -2.00 0.62 -19.60
C SER A 59 -2.50 0.47 -18.16
N PHE A 60 -2.20 1.46 -17.33
CA PHE A 60 -2.80 1.73 -16.03
C PHE A 60 -4.09 2.55 -16.19
N GLY A 61 -4.29 3.18 -17.35
CA GLY A 61 -5.48 3.91 -17.73
C GLY A 61 -5.34 5.42 -17.49
N GLY A 62 -5.70 6.20 -18.50
CA GLY A 62 -5.75 7.65 -18.43
C GLY A 62 -4.40 8.27 -18.07
N VAL A 63 -4.41 9.21 -17.13
CA VAL A 63 -3.20 9.95 -16.71
C VAL A 63 -2.15 9.08 -16.02
N LEU A 64 -2.53 7.89 -15.54
CA LEU A 64 -1.61 6.99 -14.84
C LEU A 64 -0.71 6.20 -15.80
N ASP A 65 -0.93 6.28 -17.11
CA ASP A 65 0.00 5.71 -18.10
C ASP A 65 1.33 6.47 -18.11
N ASP A 66 1.30 7.78 -17.81
CA ASP A 66 2.49 8.58 -17.61
C ASP A 66 3.21 8.19 -16.31
N ALA A 67 4.46 7.75 -16.43
CA ALA A 67 5.22 7.21 -15.31
C ALA A 67 5.53 8.25 -14.22
N HIS A 68 5.73 9.51 -14.62
CA HIS A 68 6.04 10.60 -13.69
C HIS A 68 4.80 10.95 -12.86
N THR A 69 3.67 11.21 -13.52
CA THR A 69 2.37 11.45 -12.88
C THR A 69 1.98 10.32 -11.93
N ARG A 70 2.18 9.06 -12.36
CA ARG A 70 1.89 7.89 -11.53
C ARG A 70 2.78 7.83 -10.28
N LEU A 71 4.07 8.16 -10.40
CA LEU A 71 4.99 8.18 -9.27
C LEU A 71 4.63 9.29 -8.26
N GLU A 72 4.32 10.50 -8.74
CA GLU A 72 3.88 11.60 -7.88
C GLU A 72 2.59 11.25 -7.15
N TYR A 73 1.63 10.63 -7.84
CA TYR A 73 0.41 10.13 -7.22
C TYR A 73 0.70 9.09 -6.13
N TYR A 74 1.64 8.16 -6.37
CA TYR A 74 2.06 7.18 -5.36
C TYR A 74 2.70 7.83 -4.14
N HIS A 75 3.57 8.83 -4.33
CA HIS A 75 4.14 9.59 -3.21
C HIS A 75 3.07 10.32 -2.41
N LEU A 76 2.14 11.01 -3.08
CA LEU A 76 1.04 11.71 -2.42
C LEU A 76 0.18 10.77 -1.55
N VAL A 77 -0.16 9.59 -2.08
CA VAL A 77 -0.95 8.59 -1.34
C VAL A 77 -0.15 8.02 -0.19
N LEU A 78 1.13 7.70 -0.39
CA LEU A 78 1.97 7.18 0.68
C LEU A 78 2.11 8.18 1.82
N ASP A 79 2.41 9.45 1.52
CA ASP A 79 2.61 10.50 2.52
C ASP A 79 1.34 10.76 3.33
N ARG A 80 0.18 10.88 2.67
CA ARG A 80 -1.09 11.08 3.39
C ARG A 80 -1.46 9.85 4.22
N SER A 81 -1.20 8.64 3.74
CA SER A 81 -1.55 7.40 4.45
C SER A 81 -0.63 7.18 5.65
N ILE A 82 0.66 7.48 5.54
CA ILE A 82 1.58 7.50 6.69
C ILE A 82 1.13 8.55 7.69
N SER A 83 0.82 9.77 7.23
CA SER A 83 0.32 10.83 8.12
C SER A 83 -0.94 10.39 8.86
N ALA A 84 -1.96 9.88 8.16
CA ALA A 84 -3.19 9.41 8.78
C ALA A 84 -2.94 8.27 9.79
N ALA A 85 -2.06 7.33 9.43
CA ALA A 85 -1.72 6.19 10.28
C ALA A 85 -0.94 6.60 11.54
N LEU A 86 -0.16 7.69 11.49
CA LEU A 86 0.60 8.22 12.63
C LEU A 86 -0.21 9.20 13.50
N HIS A 87 -1.18 9.93 12.94
CA HIS A 87 -2.00 10.89 13.70
C HIS A 87 -3.25 10.23 14.32
N GLY A 88 -3.63 9.02 13.89
CA GLY A 88 -4.63 8.20 14.57
C GLY A 88 -4.15 7.61 15.90
N ASP A 89 -2.83 7.56 16.11
CA ASP A 89 -2.14 7.14 17.33
C ASP A 89 -1.18 8.24 17.76
N GLU A 90 -1.64 9.24 18.52
CA GLU A 90 -0.70 10.05 19.31
C GLU A 90 0.16 9.09 20.15
N ILE A 91 1.48 9.18 19.94
CA ILE A 91 2.59 8.43 20.55
C ILE A 91 3.04 7.17 19.78
N LEU A 92 3.80 7.39 18.69
CA LEU A 92 4.98 6.57 18.40
C LEU A 92 6.17 7.50 18.14
N GLU A 93 6.96 7.77 19.18
CA GLU A 93 8.32 8.31 19.01
C GLU A 93 9.16 7.30 18.23
N PHE A 94 9.58 7.68 17.03
CA PHE A 94 10.67 6.99 16.35
C PHE A 94 11.99 7.50 16.93
N PRO A 95 12.90 6.62 17.40
CA PRO A 95 14.21 7.05 17.84
C PRO A 95 14.98 7.53 16.60
N SER A 96 15.46 8.77 16.68
CA SER A 96 16.40 9.35 15.74
C SER A 96 17.67 8.49 15.68
N VAL A 97 17.96 7.91 14.51
CA VAL A 97 19.29 7.47 14.10
C VAL A 97 19.83 8.40 13.03
#